data_AF-A0A2V6S4T7-F1
#
_entry.id   AF-A0A2V6S4T7-F1
#
_cell.length_a   1.000
_cell.length_b   1.000
_cell.length_c   1.000
_cell.angle_alpha   90.00
_cell.angle_beta   90.00
_cell.angle_gamma   90.00
#
_symmetry.space_group_name_H-M   'P 1'
#
loop_
_entity.id
_entity.type
_entity.pdbx_description
1 polymer ?
#
loop_
_entity_poly.entity_id
_entity_poly.type
_entity_poly.pdbx_seq_one_letter_code
_entity_poly.pdbx_strand_id
1 'polypeptide(L)' 'MIGDLFARELRVINCGLESFAQEMALLGISVIHIEWSPPAGGDPRKVALLAALEDEDA' A
#
# COMPACT_ATOMS: atom_id res chain seq x y z
N MET A 1 -7.92 21.42 -9.77
CA MET A 1 -7.33 20.39 -10.67
C MET A 1 -6.32 19.56 -9.88
N ILE A 2 -5.85 18.42 -10.42
CA ILE A 2 -4.80 17.61 -9.80
C ILE A 2 -3.52 18.44 -9.50
N GLY A 3 -3.22 19.46 -10.32
CA GLY A 3 -2.06 20.35 -10.10
C GLY A 3 -2.09 21.11 -8.77
N ASP A 4 -3.27 21.53 -8.31
CA ASP A 4 -3.42 22.29 -7.05
C ASP A 4 -3.19 21.43 -5.80
N LEU A 5 -3.23 20.11 -5.96
CA LEU A 5 -2.92 19.14 -4.90
C LEU A 5 -1.41 19.08 -4.65
N PHE A 6 -0.60 19.15 -5.71
CA PHE A 6 0.86 19.08 -5.63
C PHE A 6 1.52 20.45 -5.35
N ALA A 7 0.75 21.53 -5.42
CA ALA A 7 1.20 22.89 -5.08
C ALA A 7 1.23 23.18 -3.56
N ARG A 8 0.84 22.21 -2.71
CA ARG A 8 0.81 22.30 -1.25
C ARG A 8 1.51 21.09 -0.63
N GLU A 9 1.81 21.19 0.66
CA GLU A 9 2.35 20.06 1.42
C GLU A 9 1.39 18.85 1.35
N LEU A 10 1.93 17.69 0.98
CA LEU A 10 1.19 16.45 0.90
C LEU A 10 1.16 15.77 2.26
N ARG A 11 -0.03 15.35 2.67
CA ARG A 11 -0.22 14.44 3.82
C ARG A 11 -0.84 13.14 3.30
N VAL A 12 -0.14 12.05 3.52
CA VAL A 12 -0.42 10.76 2.87
C VAL A 12 -0.97 9.76 3.89
N ILE A 13 -2.00 9.03 3.50
CA ILE A 13 -2.44 7.81 4.17
C ILE A 13 -2.05 6.64 3.26
N ASN A 14 -1.08 5.84 3.67
CA ASN A 14 -0.63 4.68 2.92
C ASN A 14 -1.51 3.46 3.25
N CYS A 15 -2.20 2.95 2.24
CA CYS A 15 -2.95 1.70 2.29
C CYS A 15 -2.27 0.71 1.33
N GLY A 16 -1.76 -0.41 1.83
CA GLY A 16 -1.05 -1.40 1.01
C GLY A 16 0.31 -1.76 1.59
N LEU A 17 1.35 -1.77 0.76
CA LEU A 17 2.69 -2.16 1.18
C LEU A 17 3.27 -1.17 2.18
N GLU A 18 3.71 -1.68 3.33
CA GLU A 18 4.35 -0.87 4.38
C GLU A 18 5.63 -0.18 3.87
N SER A 19 6.38 -0.83 2.97
CA SER A 19 7.61 -0.30 2.39
C SER A 19 7.44 1.08 1.75
N PHE A 20 6.28 1.36 1.14
CA PHE A 20 6.01 2.69 0.57
C PHE A 20 5.88 3.77 1.65
N ALA A 21 5.27 3.46 2.80
CA ALA A 21 5.22 4.40 3.92
C ALA A 21 6.62 4.63 4.51
N GLN A 22 7.43 3.57 4.62
CA GLN A 22 8.81 3.68 5.12
C GLN A 22 9.67 4.56 4.21
N GLU A 23 9.59 4.37 2.89
CA GLU A 23 10.28 5.22 1.91
C GLU A 23 9.85 6.69 2.00
N MET A 24 8.54 6.95 2.10
CA MET A 24 8.02 8.31 2.25
C MET A 24 8.48 8.97 3.56
N ALA A 25 8.51 8.22 4.66
CA ALA A 25 8.99 8.70 5.95
C ALA A 25 10.49 9.05 5.91
N LEU A 26 11.31 8.24 5.22
CA LEU A 26 12.74 8.52 5.02
C LEU A 26 12.97 9.80 4.22
N LEU A 27 12.08 10.13 3.30
CA LEU A 27 12.10 11.38 2.53
C LEU A 27 11.50 12.58 3.28
N GLY A 28 11.06 12.39 4.54
CA GLY A 28 10.49 13.43 5.38
C GLY A 28 9.04 13.82 5.01
N ILE A 29 8.33 13.00 4.24
CA ILE A 29 6.91 13.24 3.92
C ILE A 29 6.03 12.84 5.11
N SER A 30 5.03 13.66 5.41
CA SER A 30 4.01 13.34 6.43
C SER A 30 3.13 12.18 5.95
N VAL A 31 3.39 10.99 6.46
CA VAL A 31 2.68 9.75 6.10
C VAL A 31 2.22 8.98 7.34
N ILE A 32 1.02 8.39 7.25
CA ILE A 32 0.51 7.41 8.21
C ILE A 32 0.21 6.13 7.43
N HIS A 33 0.71 5.00 7.90
CA HIS A 33 0.33 3.69 7.35
C HIS A 33 -0.89 3.14 8.08
N ILE A 34 -1.84 2.58 7.32
CA ILE A 34 -2.93 1.80 7.88
C ILE A 34 -2.80 0.33 7.47
N GLU A 35 -2.90 -0.56 8.45
CA GLU A 35 -3.06 -1.98 8.23
C GLU A 35 -4.48 -2.23 7.72
N TRP A 36 -4.62 -2.20 6.39
CA TRP A 36 -5.90 -2.36 5.73
C TRP A 36 -5.93 -3.65 4.90
N SER A 37 -7.02 -4.39 5.03
CA SER A 37 -7.33 -5.55 4.20
C SER A 37 -8.76 -5.45 3.63
N PRO A 38 -9.04 -6.04 2.46
CA PRO A 38 -10.39 -6.07 1.91
C PRO A 38 -11.39 -6.73 2.88
N PRO A 39 -12.57 -6.13 3.11
CA PRO A 39 -13.50 -6.56 4.17
C PRO A 39 -14.04 -7.98 3.99
N ALA A 40 -14.04 -8.52 2.78
CA ALA A 40 -14.55 -9.86 2.47
C ALA A 40 -13.46 -10.95 2.39
N GLY A 41 -12.19 -10.62 2.70
CA GLY A 41 -11.08 -11.59 2.70
C GLY A 41 -10.68 -12.19 1.34
N GLY A 42 -11.40 -11.86 0.26
CA GLY A 42 -11.19 -12.42 -1.08
C GLY A 42 -11.83 -13.80 -1.28
N ASP A 43 -11.79 -14.32 -2.51
CA ASP A 43 -12.18 -15.71 -2.79
C ASP A 43 -11.02 -16.63 -2.35
N PRO A 44 -11.22 -17.53 -1.36
CA PRO A 44 -10.14 -18.37 -0.83
C PRO A 44 -9.42 -19.18 -1.90
N ARG A 45 -10.12 -19.60 -2.98
CA ARG A 45 -9.50 -20.34 -4.08
C ARG A 45 -8.52 -19.48 -4.87
N LYS A 46 -8.82 -18.20 -5.06
CA LYS A 46 -7.94 -17.27 -5.79
C LYS A 46 -6.74 -16.88 -4.94
N VAL A 47 -6.94 -16.70 -3.64
CA VAL A 47 -5.84 -16.45 -2.69
C VAL A 47 -4.85 -17.60 -2.70
N ALA A 48 -5.33 -18.86 -2.67
CA ALA A 48 -4.47 -20.04 -2.74
C ALA A 48 -3.68 -20.14 -4.05
N LEU A 49 -4.31 -19.78 -5.19
CA LEU A 49 -3.61 -19.76 -6.48
C LEU A 49 -2.52 -18.69 -6.54
N LEU A 50 -2.78 -17.50 -5.98
CA LEU A 50 -1.78 -16.44 -5.93
C LEU A 50 -0.59 -16.84 -5.05
N ALA A 51 -0.84 -17.39 -3.86
CA ALA A 51 0.22 -17.88 -2.96
C ALA A 51 1.09 -18.96 -3.63
N ALA A 52 0.49 -19.86 -4.40
CA ALA A 52 1.24 -20.89 -5.13
C ALA A 52 2.16 -20.32 -6.23
N LEU A 53 1.84 -19.15 -6.80
CA LEU A 53 2.73 -18.47 -7.74
C LEU A 53 3.87 -17.75 -7.04
N GLU A 54 3.62 -17.21 -5.84
CA GLU A 54 4.64 -16.51 -5.04
C GLU A 54 5.72 -17.48 -4.50
N ASP A 55 5.37 -18.76 -4.27
CA ASP A 55 6.29 -19.80 -3.82
C ASP A 55 7.28 -20.28 -4.91
N GLU A 56 7.03 -20.01 -6.21
CA GLU A 56 7.93 -20.45 -7.30
C GLU A 56 9.18 -19.57 -7.46
N ASP A 57 9.26 -18.42 -6.79
CA ASP A 57 10.35 -17.44 -6.87
C ASP A 57 11.30 -17.41 -5.62
N ALA A 58 11.25 -18.42 -4.75
CA ALA A 58 12.08 -18.54 -3.54
C ALA A 58 13.34 -19.42 -3.69
#